data_AF-A0A7W9ERD0-F1
#
_entry.id   AF-A0A7W9ERD0-F1
#
_cell.length_a   1.000
_cell.length_b   1.000
_cell.length_c   1.000
_cell.angle_alpha   90.00
_cell.angle_beta   90.00
_cell.angle_gamma   90.00
#
_symmetry.space_group_name_H-M   'P 1'
#
loop_
_entity.id
_entity.type
_entity.pdbx_description
1 polymer ?
#
loop_
_entity_poly.entity_id
_entity_poly.type
_entity_poly.pdbx_seq_one_letter_code
_entity_poly.pdbx_strand_id
1 'polypeptide(L)' 'MTDQNDSSIGGTPRATRRPTHVRAPADWTATPIPKPEPMREEADEAQPGGRNPVRYGDWEYKGLAIDF' A
#
# COMPACT_ATOMS: atom_id res chain seq x y z
N MET A 1 -18.74 19.61 -24.83
CA MET A 1 -19.34 20.38 -23.72
C MET A 1 -20.51 19.62 -23.18
N THR A 2 -20.33 18.87 -22.10
CA THR A 2 -21.42 18.53 -21.18
C THR A 2 -20.83 18.13 -19.83
N ASP A 3 -20.51 19.13 -19.03
CA ASP A 3 -20.35 18.98 -17.59
C ASP A 3 -21.74 18.71 -16.99
N GLN A 4 -22.16 17.45 -16.98
CA GLN A 4 -23.38 17.05 -16.29
C GLN A 4 -23.09 17.02 -14.79
N ASN A 5 -23.27 18.19 -14.18
CA ASN A 5 -23.15 18.41 -12.75
C ASN A 5 -24.38 17.81 -12.05
N ASP A 6 -24.39 16.47 -11.94
CA ASP A 6 -25.41 15.68 -11.25
C ASP A 6 -25.34 15.95 -9.75
N SER A 7 -25.92 17.08 -9.35
CA SER A 7 -25.73 17.74 -8.06
C SER A 7 -26.69 17.23 -6.98
N SER A 8 -27.53 16.25 -7.31
CA SER A 8 -28.52 15.69 -6.38
C SER A 8 -28.69 14.17 -6.54
N ILE A 9 -28.75 13.45 -5.43
CA ILE A 9 -29.16 12.04 -5.41
C ILE A 9 -30.54 11.99 -4.73
N GLY A 10 -31.57 11.53 -5.44
CA GLY A 10 -32.90 11.34 -4.86
C GLY A 10 -33.54 12.60 -4.25
N GLY A 11 -33.25 13.78 -4.82
CA GLY A 11 -33.77 15.07 -4.33
C GLY A 11 -32.96 15.68 -3.18
N THR A 12 -31.89 15.03 -2.73
CA THR A 12 -30.95 15.59 -1.75
C THR A 12 -29.67 16.06 -2.42
N PRO A 13 -29.14 17.27 -2.11
CA PRO A 13 -27.86 17.73 -2.63
C PRO A 13 -26.74 16.75 -2.26
N ARG A 14 -25.84 16.47 -3.21
CA ARG A 14 -24.71 15.56 -2.94
C ARG A 14 -23.82 16.10 -1.83
N ALA A 15 -23.59 15.29 -0.80
CA ALA A 15 -22.68 15.61 0.30
C ALA A 15 -21.21 15.44 -0.13
N THR A 16 -20.70 16.39 -0.93
CA THR A 16 -19.31 16.40 -1.42
C THR A 16 -18.30 16.93 -0.40
N ARG A 17 -18.79 17.53 0.70
CA ARG A 17 -17.96 18.14 1.74
C ARG A 17 -18.34 17.62 3.12
N ARG A 18 -17.33 17.41 3.97
CA ARG A 18 -17.52 17.02 5.37
C ARG A 18 -18.29 18.11 6.16
N PRO A 19 -19.35 17.77 6.92
CA PRO A 19 -20.06 18.72 7.77
C PRO A 19 -19.18 19.31 8.88
N THR A 20 -19.40 20.58 9.21
CA THR A 20 -18.58 21.35 10.17
C THR A 20 -18.66 20.85 11.61
N HIS A 21 -19.78 20.24 12.01
CA HIS A 21 -20.01 19.77 13.38
C HIS A 21 -19.41 18.38 13.67
N VAL A 22 -18.92 17.68 12.63
CA VAL A 22 -18.33 16.35 12.77
C VAL A 22 -16.88 16.52 13.23
N ARG A 23 -16.62 16.24 14.51
CA ARG A 23 -15.27 16.22 15.08
C ARG A 23 -14.63 14.84 14.93
N ALA A 24 -13.29 14.80 14.91
CA ALA A 24 -12.56 13.54 15.00
C ALA A 24 -12.66 12.96 16.44
N PRO A 25 -12.52 11.63 16.62
CA PRO A 25 -12.40 11.02 17.95
C PRO A 25 -11.25 11.59 18.78
N ALA A 26 -11.32 11.47 20.10
CA ALA A 26 -10.32 12.03 21.02
C ALA A 26 -8.89 11.51 20.76
N ASP A 27 -8.75 10.23 20.42
CA ASP A 27 -7.46 9.57 20.19
C ASP A 27 -6.99 9.65 18.73
N TRP A 28 -7.71 10.37 17.86
CA TRP A 28 -7.35 10.47 16.45
C TRP A 28 -6.19 11.45 16.24
N THR A 29 -5.07 10.95 15.73
CA THR A 29 -3.92 11.76 15.31
C THR A 29 -3.78 11.73 13.78
N ALA A 30 -3.69 12.91 13.15
CA ALA A 30 -3.50 13.04 11.70
C ALA A 30 -2.01 13.14 11.30
N THR A 31 -1.10 12.92 12.24
CA THR A 31 0.33 12.96 11.99
C THR A 31 0.70 11.86 11.00
N PRO A 32 1.45 12.16 9.92
CA PRO A 32 1.91 11.12 9.01
C PRO A 32 2.80 10.13 9.76
N ILE A 33 2.66 8.85 9.43
CA ILE A 33 3.60 7.83 9.90
C ILE A 33 5.02 8.19 9.42
N PRO A 34 6.06 7.79 10.16
CA PRO A 34 7.44 7.95 9.72
C PRO A 34 7.65 7.36 8.33
N LYS A 35 8.58 7.94 7.57
CA LYS A 35 8.98 7.36 6.28
C LYS A 35 9.52 5.94 6.51
N PRO A 36 9.18 4.98 5.64
CA PRO A 36 9.76 3.65 5.74
C PRO A 36 11.29 3.73 5.60
N GLU A 37 11.98 2.83 6.28
CA GLU A 37 13.41 2.65 6.07
C GLU A 37 13.68 2.12 4.65
N PRO A 38 14.81 2.49 4.04
CA PRO A 38 15.22 1.87 2.78
C PRO A 38 15.41 0.36 2.97
N MET A 39 15.03 -0.41 1.96
CA MET A 39 15.29 -1.85 1.93
C MET A 39 16.79 -2.08 2.00
N ARG A 40 17.23 -2.88 2.98
CA ARG A 40 18.60 -3.36 3.08
C ARG A 40 18.62 -4.77 2.50
N GLU A 41 19.40 -4.96 1.44
CA GLU A 41 19.67 -6.30 0.94
C GLU A 41 20.59 -7.00 1.94
N GLU A 42 20.13 -8.13 2.47
CA GLU A 42 20.98 -9.04 3.22
C GLU A 42 21.77 -9.88 2.22
N ALA A 43 23.04 -10.15 2.51
CA ALA A 43 23.85 -11.03 1.69
C ALA A 43 23.20 -12.42 1.59
N ASP A 44 23.29 -13.04 0.42
CA ASP A 44 22.68 -14.35 0.18
C ASP A 44 23.13 -15.38 1.22
N GLU A 45 24.42 -15.39 1.60
CA GLU A 45 24.96 -16.31 2.61
C GLU A 45 24.40 -16.09 4.03
N ALA A 46 23.89 -14.89 4.31
CA ALA A 46 23.24 -14.57 5.58
C ALA A 46 21.77 -15.04 5.62
N GLN A 47 21.20 -15.39 4.47
CA GLN A 47 19.83 -15.91 4.40
C GLN A 47 19.78 -17.41 4.70
N PRO A 48 18.67 -17.90 5.28
CA PRO A 48 18.44 -19.33 5.41
C PRO A 48 18.57 -20.05 4.06
N GLY A 49 19.57 -20.93 3.94
CA GLY A 49 19.85 -21.64 2.69
C GLY A 49 20.72 -20.89 1.69
N GLY A 50 21.30 -19.75 2.06
CA GLY A 50 22.25 -19.02 1.22
C GLY A 50 21.58 -18.29 0.04
N ARG A 51 20.30 -17.93 0.14
CA ARG A 51 19.51 -17.40 -0.99
C ARG A 51 18.49 -16.37 -0.57
N ASN A 52 18.38 -15.30 -1.33
CA ASN A 52 17.37 -14.28 -1.15
C ASN A 52 15.95 -14.77 -1.56
N PRO A 53 15.00 -14.89 -0.61
CA PRO A 53 13.64 -15.33 -0.91
C PRO A 53 12.82 -14.32 -1.73
N VAL A 54 13.27 -13.05 -1.86
CA VAL A 54 12.63 -12.02 -2.69
C VAL A 54 12.88 -12.26 -4.18
N ARG A 55 13.85 -13.11 -4.54
CA ARG A 55 14.08 -13.60 -5.91
C ARG A 55 13.23 -14.85 -6.18
N TYR A 56 11.91 -14.68 -6.19
CA TYR A 56 10.98 -15.74 -6.63
C TYR A 56 11.22 -16.01 -8.12
N GLY A 57 11.72 -17.21 -8.46
CA GLY A 57 12.02 -17.66 -9.82
C GLY A 57 13.45 -18.16 -10.03
N ASP A 58 14.40 -17.77 -9.18
CA ASP A 58 15.81 -18.19 -9.26
C ASP A 58 16.12 -19.32 -8.25
N TRP A 59 15.30 -20.37 -8.23
CA TRP A 59 15.60 -21.55 -7.42
C TRP A 59 16.50 -22.49 -8.20
N GLU A 60 17.81 -22.44 -7.96
CA GLU A 60 18.74 -23.39 -8.57
C GLU A 60 18.93 -24.64 -7.69
N TYR A 61 18.98 -25.86 -8.21
CA TYR A 61 19.44 -27.02 -7.46
C TYR A 61 20.54 -27.72 -8.25
N LYS A 62 21.73 -27.81 -7.67
CA LYS A 62 22.95 -28.33 -8.33
C LYS A 62 23.24 -27.63 -9.68
N GLY A 63 22.99 -26.32 -9.76
CA GLY A 63 23.23 -25.52 -10.96
C GLY A 63 22.15 -25.65 -12.04
N LEU A 64 20.97 -26.20 -11.72
CA LEU A 64 19.81 -26.27 -12.60
C LEU A 64 18.69 -25.39 -12.05
N ALA A 65 18.15 -24.48 -12.87
CA ALA A 65 16.97 -23.71 -12.51
C ALA A 65 15.74 -24.64 -12.39
N ILE A 66 15.04 -24.56 -11.26
CA ILE A 66 13.81 -25.27 -10.94
C ILE A 66 12.72 -24.24 -10.68
N ASP A 67 11.59 -24.35 -11.37
CA ASP A 67 10.37 -23.55 -11.15
C ASP A 67 9.12 -24.46 -11.23
N PHE A 68 7.96 -23.96 -10.78
CA PHE A 68 6.66 -24.66 -10.81
C PHE A 68 5.86 -24.37 -12.10
#